data_AF-A0A3D2GYR0-F1
#
_entry.id   AF-A0A3D2GYR0-F1
#
_cell.length_a   1.000
_cell.length_b   1.000
_cell.length_c   1.000
_cell.angle_alpha   90.00
_cell.angle_beta   90.00
_cell.angle_gamma   90.00
#
_symmetry.space_group_name_H-M   'P 1'
#
loop_
_entity.id
_entity.type
_entity.pdbx_description
1 polymer ?
#
loop_
_entity_poly.entity_id
_entity_poly.type
_entity_poly.pdbx_seq_one_letter_code
_entity_poly.pdbx_strand_id
1 'polypeptide(L)'
;MHRPHAPVHLFARSNAIMKHNFHTHTSRCQHAVGTDEAYVEAALDAGFDVLGFADHAPFPFANGFVSGIRMPLDQLTDYIHSVHALQQRYAGQLEIRLGLESEYFPRYHDHLLRMREQGIGYYILGQHYADSEEDNPYIGFECQTDEGVLRYAQSAVAAMRTGLFCYIAHPDLFMRHRTDDQFNRACEEAADMLCQCAKEQHMPIEYNLLGLNSQMEGHTRGYPSAPFWEYARKWHNDVILGVDAHDPEHLKNHRVWQAGIDNVRALGYHLVNDYIF
;
A
#
# COMPACT_ATOMS: atom_id res chain seq x y z
N MET A 1 12.13 39.25 -31.79
CA MET A 1 10.90 39.51 -31.00
C MET A 1 10.67 38.31 -30.09
N HIS A 2 11.24 38.35 -28.88
CA HIS A 2 11.03 37.37 -27.82
C HIS A 2 9.95 37.92 -26.88
N ARG A 3 8.86 37.17 -26.69
CA ARG A 3 7.95 37.39 -25.56
C ARG A 3 8.45 36.53 -24.41
N PRO A 4 8.65 37.06 -23.19
CA PRO A 4 8.88 36.22 -22.03
C PRO A 4 7.53 35.64 -21.58
N HIS A 5 7.53 34.33 -21.32
CA HIS A 5 6.43 33.64 -20.64
C HIS A 5 6.32 34.17 -19.20
N ALA A 6 5.09 34.46 -18.79
CA ALA A 6 4.77 34.87 -17.43
C ALA A 6 5.07 33.74 -16.42
N PRO A 7 5.44 34.05 -15.18
CA PRO A 7 5.66 33.03 -14.16
C PRO A 7 4.30 32.44 -13.76
N VAL A 8 4.22 31.11 -13.81
CA VAL A 8 3.15 30.34 -13.16
C VAL A 8 3.26 30.62 -11.66
N HIS A 9 2.17 31.09 -11.06
CA HIS A 9 2.10 31.33 -9.62
C HIS A 9 2.35 30.03 -8.86
N LEU A 10 3.56 29.90 -8.30
CA LEU A 10 3.83 28.93 -7.24
C LEU A 10 3.04 29.38 -6.02
N PHE A 11 1.97 28.65 -5.69
CA PHE A 11 1.32 28.82 -4.40
C PHE A 11 2.32 28.42 -3.33
N ALA A 12 2.86 29.40 -2.61
CA ALA A 12 3.57 29.18 -1.37
C ALA A 12 2.55 28.64 -0.36
N ARG A 13 2.35 27.32 -0.31
CA ARG A 13 1.80 26.70 0.90
C ARG A 13 2.88 26.82 1.97
N SER A 14 2.48 27.37 3.11
CA SER A 14 3.23 27.42 4.37
C SER A 14 3.86 26.05 4.71
N ASN A 15 4.83 26.01 5.63
CA ASN A 15 5.54 24.84 6.19
C ASN A 15 4.65 23.70 6.78
N ALA A 16 3.51 23.38 6.18
CA ALA A 16 2.66 22.25 6.49
C ALA A 16 3.34 20.98 5.95
N ILE A 17 3.38 19.96 6.79
CA ILE A 17 3.84 18.63 6.39
C ILE A 17 2.87 18.12 5.32
N MET A 18 3.39 17.77 4.14
CA MET A 18 2.60 17.19 3.05
C MET A 18 1.86 15.95 3.54
N LYS A 19 0.67 15.70 3.00
CA LYS A 19 -0.15 14.54 3.36
C LYS A 19 -0.42 13.68 2.13
N HIS A 20 0.43 12.68 1.91
CA HIS A 20 0.30 11.74 0.80
C HIS A 20 -0.29 10.41 1.28
N ASN A 21 -1.25 9.85 0.54
CA ASN A 21 -1.68 8.46 0.70
C ASN A 21 -1.65 7.76 -0.66
N PHE A 22 -1.00 6.61 -0.75
CA PHE A 22 -0.90 5.81 -1.98
C PHE A 22 -1.57 4.43 -1.86
N HIS A 23 -2.36 4.22 -0.80
CA HIS A 23 -3.05 2.95 -0.55
C HIS A 23 -4.55 3.21 -0.38
N THR A 24 -5.28 3.20 -1.50
CA THR A 24 -6.73 3.37 -1.58
C THR A 24 -7.32 2.37 -2.57
N HIS A 25 -8.31 1.59 -2.13
CA HIS A 25 -9.01 0.60 -2.93
C HIS A 25 -10.25 1.17 -3.62
N THR A 26 -10.85 0.39 -4.53
CA THR A 26 -12.14 0.73 -5.15
C THR A 26 -13.12 -0.41 -4.99
N SER A 27 -14.42 -0.16 -5.24
CA SER A 27 -15.43 -1.22 -5.17
C SER A 27 -15.15 -2.44 -6.08
N ARG A 28 -14.24 -2.29 -7.06
CA ARG A 28 -13.84 -3.37 -7.96
C ARG A 28 -13.04 -4.46 -7.24
N CYS A 29 -12.44 -4.22 -6.07
CA CYS A 29 -11.87 -5.30 -5.25
C CYS A 29 -12.90 -6.22 -4.59
N GLN A 30 -14.21 -5.96 -4.75
CA GLN A 30 -15.29 -6.77 -4.19
C GLN A 30 -15.44 -6.70 -2.67
N HIS A 31 -14.60 -5.93 -1.96
CA HIS A 31 -14.67 -5.75 -0.52
C HIS A 31 -14.43 -4.30 -0.05
N ALA A 32 -14.42 -3.35 -0.98
CA ALA A 32 -14.51 -1.92 -0.70
C ALA A 32 -15.87 -1.36 -1.16
N VAL A 33 -16.24 -0.20 -0.62
CA VAL A 33 -17.49 0.50 -0.91
C VAL A 33 -17.23 1.93 -1.40
N GLY A 34 -18.29 2.60 -1.88
CA GLY A 34 -18.20 3.97 -2.38
C GLY A 34 -17.82 4.04 -3.87
N THR A 35 -18.06 5.21 -4.47
CA THR A 35 -17.62 5.51 -5.84
C THR A 35 -16.19 6.00 -5.83
N ASP A 36 -15.46 5.84 -6.95
CA ASP A 36 -14.10 6.36 -7.11
C ASP A 36 -14.02 7.87 -6.79
N GLU A 37 -15.05 8.65 -7.20
CA GLU A 37 -15.14 10.08 -6.90
C GLU A 37 -15.32 10.37 -5.40
N ALA A 38 -16.05 9.54 -4.64
CA ALA A 38 -16.23 9.74 -3.20
C ALA A 38 -14.91 9.64 -2.42
N TYR A 39 -13.95 8.81 -2.87
CA TYR A 39 -12.61 8.78 -2.29
C TYR A 39 -11.84 10.09 -2.54
N VAL A 40 -12.00 10.68 -3.72
CA VAL A 40 -11.38 11.97 -4.07
C VAL A 40 -11.95 13.09 -3.21
N GLU A 41 -13.26 13.15 -3.07
CA GLU A 41 -13.95 14.13 -2.21
C GLU A 41 -13.52 13.97 -0.74
N ALA A 42 -13.49 12.74 -0.23
CA ALA A 42 -13.04 12.45 1.13
C ALA A 42 -11.56 12.84 1.35
N ALA A 43 -10.69 12.62 0.36
CA ALA A 43 -9.29 13.02 0.44
C ALA A 43 -9.12 14.55 0.47
N LEU A 44 -9.88 15.28 -0.36
CA LEU A 44 -9.91 16.74 -0.34
C LEU A 44 -10.38 17.28 1.02
N ASP A 45 -11.49 16.75 1.53
CA ASP A 45 -12.05 17.14 2.83
C ASP A 45 -11.06 16.88 3.98
N ALA A 46 -10.32 15.77 3.90
CA ALA A 46 -9.33 15.38 4.88
C ALA A 46 -7.96 16.09 4.72
N GLY A 47 -7.83 16.97 3.73
CA GLY A 47 -6.63 17.78 3.48
C GLY A 47 -5.44 16.98 2.94
N PHE A 48 -5.68 15.95 2.11
CA PHE A 48 -4.60 15.29 1.38
C PHE A 48 -4.08 16.18 0.24
N ASP A 49 -2.77 16.11 0.01
CA ASP A 49 -2.14 16.73 -1.15
C ASP A 49 -2.06 15.76 -2.34
N VAL A 50 -1.85 14.46 -2.04
CA VAL A 50 -1.79 13.38 -3.02
C VAL A 50 -2.67 12.21 -2.58
N LEU A 51 -3.52 11.73 -3.50
CA LEU A 51 -4.30 10.50 -3.36
C LEU A 51 -3.91 9.52 -4.48
N GLY A 52 -3.32 8.40 -4.09
CA GLY A 52 -3.07 7.28 -4.97
C GLY A 52 -4.16 6.21 -4.82
N PHE A 53 -4.74 5.82 -5.96
CA PHE A 53 -5.51 4.58 -6.07
C PHE A 53 -4.57 3.40 -6.27
N ALA A 54 -4.78 2.34 -5.53
CA ALA A 54 -3.99 1.12 -5.52
C ALA A 54 -4.91 -0.08 -5.25
N ASP A 55 -5.94 -0.24 -6.08
CA ASP A 55 -6.84 -1.38 -6.00
C ASP A 55 -6.09 -2.71 -6.24
N HIS A 56 -6.64 -3.84 -5.80
CA HIS A 56 -5.99 -5.14 -5.98
C HIS A 56 -5.79 -5.48 -7.46
N ALA A 57 -4.54 -5.77 -7.84
CA ALA A 57 -4.13 -6.03 -9.22
C ALA A 57 -4.81 -7.28 -9.81
N PRO A 58 -5.47 -7.20 -10.99
CA PRO A 58 -6.06 -8.38 -11.63
C PRO A 58 -5.01 -9.28 -12.27
N PHE A 59 -5.18 -10.60 -12.18
CA PHE A 59 -4.27 -11.59 -12.77
C PHE A 59 -4.95 -12.55 -13.76
N PRO A 60 -4.27 -12.97 -14.85
CA PRO A 60 -4.74 -13.97 -15.80
C PRO A 60 -4.46 -15.38 -15.29
N PHE A 61 -5.16 -15.76 -14.22
CA PHE A 61 -5.01 -17.06 -13.58
C PHE A 61 -5.21 -18.22 -14.57
N ALA A 62 -4.25 -19.14 -14.61
CA ALA A 62 -4.07 -20.07 -15.71
C ALA A 62 -5.07 -21.23 -15.69
N ASN A 63 -5.63 -21.53 -14.53
CA ASN A 63 -6.64 -22.58 -14.33
C ASN A 63 -8.08 -22.05 -14.45
N GLY A 64 -8.26 -20.77 -14.82
CA GLY A 64 -9.57 -20.11 -14.89
C GLY A 64 -10.14 -19.70 -13.54
N PHE A 65 -9.32 -19.71 -12.48
CA PHE A 65 -9.71 -19.22 -11.16
C PHE A 65 -10.16 -17.75 -11.23
N VAL A 66 -11.25 -17.46 -10.53
CA VAL A 66 -11.81 -16.11 -10.40
C VAL A 66 -11.65 -15.70 -8.94
N SER A 67 -10.82 -14.69 -8.72
CA SER A 67 -10.58 -14.16 -7.38
C SER A 67 -11.80 -13.45 -6.81
N GLY A 68 -12.00 -13.60 -5.50
CA GLY A 68 -13.05 -12.92 -4.73
C GLY A 68 -12.59 -11.62 -4.07
N ILE A 69 -11.37 -11.15 -4.32
CA ILE A 69 -10.77 -10.00 -3.63
C ILE A 69 -10.20 -8.92 -4.56
N ARG A 70 -10.33 -9.08 -5.87
CA ARG A 70 -9.75 -8.16 -6.86
C ARG A 70 -10.68 -7.97 -8.04
N MET A 71 -10.44 -6.92 -8.82
CA MET A 71 -11.19 -6.71 -10.05
C MET A 71 -10.96 -7.86 -11.03
N PRO A 72 -11.97 -8.29 -11.82
CA PRO A 72 -11.73 -9.11 -13.00
C PRO A 72 -10.90 -8.37 -14.06
N LEU A 73 -10.20 -9.10 -14.93
CA LEU A 73 -9.34 -8.51 -15.97
C LEU A 73 -10.05 -7.54 -16.91
N ASP A 74 -11.32 -7.79 -17.22
CA ASP A 74 -12.12 -6.95 -18.12
C ASP A 74 -12.53 -5.61 -17.50
N GLN A 75 -12.38 -5.44 -16.18
CA GLN A 75 -12.62 -4.19 -15.46
C GLN A 75 -11.38 -3.28 -15.39
N LEU A 76 -10.19 -3.77 -15.74
CA LEU A 76 -8.95 -2.98 -15.65
C LEU A 76 -9.02 -1.71 -16.51
N THR A 77 -9.54 -1.82 -17.74
CA THR A 77 -9.69 -0.67 -18.64
C THR A 77 -10.64 0.39 -18.06
N ASP A 78 -11.74 -0.04 -17.44
CA ASP A 78 -12.68 0.86 -16.78
C ASP A 78 -12.05 1.56 -15.57
N TYR A 79 -11.30 0.82 -14.74
CA TYR A 79 -10.53 1.37 -13.62
C TYR A 79 -9.56 2.48 -14.08
N ILE A 80 -8.76 2.20 -15.11
CA ILE A 80 -7.80 3.15 -15.68
C ILE A 80 -8.52 4.42 -16.19
N HIS A 81 -9.60 4.26 -16.95
CA HIS A 81 -10.37 5.39 -17.46
C HIS A 81 -11.03 6.23 -16.36
N SER A 82 -11.58 5.59 -15.33
CA SER A 82 -12.21 6.26 -14.20
C SER A 82 -11.21 7.15 -13.47
N VAL A 83 -10.04 6.60 -13.09
CA VAL A 83 -9.01 7.36 -12.38
C VAL A 83 -8.44 8.49 -13.25
N HIS A 84 -8.25 8.27 -14.56
CA HIS A 84 -7.83 9.33 -15.48
C HIS A 84 -8.87 10.46 -15.61
N ALA A 85 -10.16 10.14 -15.64
CA ALA A 85 -11.23 11.15 -15.65
C ALA A 85 -11.21 11.98 -14.36
N LEU A 86 -10.97 11.35 -13.20
CA LEU A 86 -10.82 12.05 -11.92
C LEU A 86 -9.57 12.94 -11.89
N GLN A 87 -8.43 12.47 -12.40
CA GLN A 87 -7.22 13.29 -12.55
C GLN A 87 -7.50 14.58 -13.34
N GLN A 88 -8.27 14.49 -14.42
CA GLN A 88 -8.64 15.66 -15.23
C GLN A 88 -9.62 16.58 -14.48
N ARG A 89 -10.65 16.00 -13.85
CA ARG A 89 -11.71 16.76 -13.16
C ARG A 89 -11.19 17.52 -11.94
N TYR A 90 -10.25 16.94 -11.21
CA TYR A 90 -9.70 17.50 -9.96
C TYR A 90 -8.31 18.12 -10.14
N ALA A 91 -7.87 18.32 -11.39
CA ALA A 91 -6.60 18.95 -11.70
C ALA A 91 -6.44 20.31 -10.99
N GLY A 92 -5.32 20.48 -10.28
CA GLY A 92 -5.03 21.69 -9.49
C GLY A 92 -5.70 21.75 -8.10
N GLN A 93 -6.53 20.76 -7.74
CA GLN A 93 -7.14 20.65 -6.41
C GLN A 93 -6.51 19.53 -5.59
N LEU A 94 -6.37 18.34 -6.19
CA LEU A 94 -5.75 17.16 -5.60
C LEU A 94 -4.88 16.48 -6.64
N GLU A 95 -3.66 16.08 -6.28
CA GLU A 95 -2.86 15.23 -7.15
C GLU A 95 -3.35 13.79 -7.02
N ILE A 96 -3.83 13.21 -8.13
CA ILE A 96 -4.36 11.84 -8.14
C ILE A 96 -3.38 10.93 -8.87
N ARG A 97 -3.01 9.81 -8.25
CA ARG A 97 -2.12 8.80 -8.85
C ARG A 97 -2.87 7.50 -9.13
N LEU A 98 -2.55 6.89 -10.27
CA LEU A 98 -3.09 5.59 -10.71
C LEU A 98 -2.06 4.50 -10.46
N GLY A 99 -2.37 3.55 -9.60
CA GLY A 99 -1.53 2.41 -9.27
C GLY A 99 -2.36 1.16 -8.97
N LEU A 100 -1.69 0.12 -8.51
CA LEU A 100 -2.32 -1.10 -8.01
C LEU A 100 -1.57 -1.61 -6.77
N GLU A 101 -2.31 -2.15 -5.80
CA GLU A 101 -1.72 -3.06 -4.82
C GLU A 101 -1.57 -4.42 -5.48
N SER A 102 -0.35 -4.95 -5.51
CA SER A 102 -0.07 -6.18 -6.22
C SER A 102 0.81 -7.11 -5.40
N GLU A 103 0.47 -8.38 -5.44
CA GLU A 103 1.39 -9.47 -5.17
C GLU A 103 2.42 -9.57 -6.29
N TYR A 104 3.53 -10.25 -6.01
CA TYR A 104 4.41 -10.75 -7.05
C TYR A 104 4.28 -12.24 -7.20
N PHE A 105 3.81 -12.65 -8.38
CA PHE A 105 3.82 -14.03 -8.82
C PHE A 105 4.82 -14.13 -9.97
N PRO A 106 5.95 -14.87 -9.82
CA PRO A 106 6.96 -14.99 -10.87
C PRO A 106 6.39 -15.44 -12.22
N ARG A 107 5.38 -16.32 -12.20
CA ARG A 107 4.63 -16.77 -13.38
C ARG A 107 3.96 -15.63 -14.15
N TYR A 108 3.58 -14.56 -13.46
CA TYR A 108 2.81 -13.43 -14.00
C TYR A 108 3.62 -12.13 -14.06
N HIS A 109 4.95 -12.21 -13.98
CA HIS A 109 5.83 -11.03 -14.07
C HIS A 109 5.52 -10.16 -15.31
N ASP A 110 5.46 -10.77 -16.50
CA ASP A 110 5.17 -10.04 -17.75
C ASP A 110 3.79 -9.39 -17.76
N HIS A 111 2.84 -9.91 -16.97
CA HIS A 111 1.52 -9.29 -16.83
C HIS A 111 1.60 -7.96 -16.10
N LEU A 112 2.40 -7.87 -15.04
CA LEU A 112 2.67 -6.61 -14.35
C LEU A 112 3.32 -5.59 -15.29
N LEU A 113 4.26 -6.03 -16.14
CA LEU A 113 4.88 -5.15 -17.15
C LEU A 113 3.85 -4.64 -18.18
N ARG A 114 2.99 -5.51 -18.71
CA ARG A 114 1.93 -5.09 -19.64
C ARG A 114 0.93 -4.13 -19.01
N MET A 115 0.63 -4.26 -17.73
CA MET A 115 -0.24 -3.29 -17.04
C MET A 115 0.44 -1.93 -16.87
N ARG A 116 1.78 -1.88 -16.69
CA ARG A 116 2.53 -0.61 -16.75
C ARG A 116 2.39 0.06 -18.11
N GLU A 117 2.53 -0.70 -19.19
CA GLU A 117 2.38 -0.20 -20.57
C GLU A 117 0.96 0.34 -20.85
N GLN A 118 -0.05 -0.15 -20.13
CA GLN A 118 -1.44 0.33 -20.22
C GLN A 118 -1.72 1.60 -19.40
N GLY A 119 -0.74 2.11 -18.64
CA GLY A 119 -0.86 3.37 -17.90
C GLY A 119 -0.85 3.24 -16.38
N ILE A 120 -0.62 2.04 -15.82
CA ILE A 120 -0.46 1.89 -14.37
C ILE A 120 0.84 2.58 -13.90
N GLY A 121 0.70 3.65 -13.13
CA GLY A 121 1.76 4.55 -12.72
C GLY A 121 2.60 4.07 -11.53
N TYR A 122 2.06 3.21 -10.65
CA TYR A 122 2.84 2.59 -9.56
C TYR A 122 2.29 1.25 -9.09
N TYR A 123 3.13 0.49 -8.38
CA TYR A 123 2.74 -0.71 -7.64
C TYR A 123 3.17 -0.58 -6.18
N ILE A 124 2.28 -0.93 -5.27
CA ILE A 124 2.63 -1.19 -3.87
C ILE A 124 2.61 -2.69 -3.64
N LEU A 125 3.57 -3.21 -2.89
CA LEU A 125 3.71 -4.65 -2.68
C LEU A 125 2.82 -5.10 -1.52
N GLY A 126 1.63 -5.60 -1.86
CA GLY A 126 0.73 -6.28 -0.94
C GLY A 126 0.81 -7.80 -1.13
N GLN A 127 1.75 -8.47 -0.47
CA GLN A 127 2.00 -9.90 -0.69
C GLN A 127 1.00 -10.78 0.09
N HIS A 128 -0.25 -10.83 -0.38
CA HIS A 128 -1.34 -11.59 0.25
C HIS A 128 -1.32 -13.10 -0.02
N TYR A 129 -0.59 -13.53 -1.04
CA TYR A 129 -0.44 -14.93 -1.44
C TYR A 129 1.01 -15.15 -1.84
N ALA A 130 1.56 -16.32 -1.54
CA ALA A 130 2.86 -16.73 -2.08
C ALA A 130 2.66 -17.68 -3.26
N ASP A 131 3.55 -17.58 -4.25
CA ASP A 131 3.52 -18.23 -5.57
C ASP A 131 2.33 -17.87 -6.50
N SER A 132 1.10 -18.06 -6.06
CA SER A 132 -0.14 -17.69 -6.79
C SER A 132 -1.37 -17.79 -5.88
N GLU A 133 -2.36 -16.92 -6.07
CA GLU A 133 -3.67 -17.05 -5.39
C GLU A 133 -4.45 -18.30 -5.86
N GLU A 134 -4.31 -18.67 -7.13
CA GLU A 134 -5.05 -19.78 -7.75
C GLU A 134 -4.68 -21.16 -7.20
N ASP A 135 -3.52 -21.29 -6.56
CA ASP A 135 -3.01 -22.57 -6.03
C ASP A 135 -2.75 -22.55 -4.52
N ASN A 136 -2.76 -21.37 -3.87
CA ASN A 136 -2.33 -21.21 -2.48
C ASN A 136 -3.37 -20.49 -1.63
N PRO A 137 -3.47 -20.83 -0.33
CA PRO A 137 -4.33 -20.10 0.59
C PRO A 137 -3.80 -18.68 0.85
N TYR A 138 -4.66 -17.84 1.42
CA TYR A 138 -4.26 -16.52 1.90
C TYR A 138 -3.11 -16.61 2.92
N ILE A 139 -2.12 -15.74 2.77
CA ILE A 139 -0.85 -15.83 3.51
C ILE A 139 -1.03 -15.75 5.02
N GLY A 140 -2.05 -15.02 5.49
CA GLY A 140 -2.35 -14.95 6.92
C GLY A 140 -2.55 -16.33 7.55
N PHE A 141 -3.17 -17.27 6.81
CA PHE A 141 -3.34 -18.65 7.29
C PHE A 141 -2.03 -19.45 7.27
N GLU A 142 -1.22 -19.28 6.23
CA GLU A 142 0.10 -19.94 6.15
C GLU A 142 1.04 -19.49 7.28
N CYS A 143 1.03 -18.19 7.57
CA CYS A 143 1.87 -17.59 8.60
C CYS A 143 1.50 -18.00 10.03
N GLN A 144 0.48 -18.84 10.26
CA GLN A 144 0.30 -19.52 11.55
C GLN A 144 1.47 -20.46 11.88
N THR A 145 2.24 -20.87 10.86
CA THR A 145 3.45 -21.67 10.99
C THR A 145 4.70 -20.82 10.75
N ASP A 146 5.83 -21.21 11.31
CA ASP A 146 7.10 -20.50 11.13
C ASP A 146 7.62 -20.60 9.69
N GLU A 147 7.39 -21.74 9.04
CA GLU A 147 7.69 -21.94 7.61
C GLU A 147 6.89 -20.96 6.73
N GLY A 148 5.59 -20.77 7.00
CA GLY A 148 4.76 -19.81 6.28
C GLY A 148 5.20 -18.36 6.47
N VAL A 149 5.68 -17.99 7.68
CA VAL A 149 6.27 -16.66 7.94
C VAL A 149 7.51 -16.43 7.08
N LEU A 150 8.42 -17.41 7.01
CA LEU A 150 9.63 -17.30 6.19
C LEU A 150 9.30 -17.31 4.69
N ARG A 151 8.31 -18.10 4.26
CA ARG A 151 7.85 -18.11 2.86
C ARG A 151 7.26 -16.76 2.44
N TYR A 152 6.46 -16.12 3.29
CA TYR A 152 5.99 -14.75 3.08
C TYR A 152 7.17 -13.79 2.86
N ALA A 153 8.15 -13.78 3.77
CA ALA A 153 9.29 -12.89 3.66
C ALA A 153 10.12 -13.16 2.38
N GLN A 154 10.33 -14.42 2.03
CA GLN A 154 11.06 -14.81 0.82
C GLN A 154 10.36 -14.34 -0.46
N SER A 155 9.04 -14.53 -0.55
CA SER A 155 8.25 -14.08 -1.70
C SER A 155 8.23 -12.55 -1.82
N ALA A 156 8.06 -11.83 -0.71
CA ALA A 156 8.12 -10.37 -0.69
C ALA A 156 9.53 -9.85 -1.04
N VAL A 157 10.60 -10.49 -0.56
CA VAL A 157 11.98 -10.13 -0.97
C VAL A 157 12.21 -10.35 -2.47
N ALA A 158 11.71 -11.45 -3.02
CA ALA A 158 11.78 -11.70 -4.46
C ALA A 158 11.04 -10.61 -5.26
N ALA A 159 9.87 -10.18 -4.78
CA ALA A 159 9.10 -9.08 -5.35
C ALA A 159 9.88 -7.76 -5.32
N MET A 160 10.39 -7.38 -4.15
CA MET A 160 11.17 -6.17 -3.93
C MET A 160 12.38 -6.08 -4.87
N ARG A 161 13.08 -7.20 -5.08
CA ARG A 161 14.26 -7.28 -5.96
C ARG A 161 13.96 -7.16 -7.45
N THR A 162 12.70 -7.17 -7.86
CA THR A 162 12.33 -6.90 -9.27
C THR A 162 12.50 -5.42 -9.63
N GLY A 163 12.49 -4.52 -8.64
CA GLY A 163 12.46 -3.07 -8.86
C GLY A 163 11.12 -2.54 -9.39
N LEU A 164 10.06 -3.35 -9.41
CA LEU A 164 8.74 -2.94 -9.92
C LEU A 164 7.87 -2.18 -8.92
N PHE A 165 8.13 -2.35 -7.63
CA PHE A 165 7.31 -1.87 -6.52
C PHE A 165 7.93 -0.63 -5.88
N CYS A 166 7.08 0.28 -5.42
CA CYS A 166 7.50 1.56 -4.83
C CYS A 166 7.77 1.44 -3.33
N TYR A 167 7.03 0.56 -2.65
CA TYR A 167 7.19 0.22 -1.23
C TYR A 167 6.43 -1.08 -0.90
N ILE A 168 6.67 -1.64 0.29
CA ILE A 168 5.94 -2.80 0.82
C ILE A 168 4.78 -2.36 1.72
N ALA A 169 3.56 -2.75 1.35
CA ALA A 169 2.34 -2.53 2.13
C ALA A 169 2.31 -3.50 3.31
N HIS A 170 1.84 -3.03 4.49
CA HIS A 170 1.72 -3.81 5.74
C HIS A 170 2.73 -4.99 5.86
N PRO A 171 4.04 -4.70 6.03
CA PRO A 171 5.11 -5.71 5.98
C PRO A 171 5.03 -6.75 7.11
N ASP A 172 4.24 -6.47 8.13
CA ASP A 172 3.96 -7.32 9.28
C ASP A 172 2.67 -8.14 9.11
N LEU A 173 2.16 -8.26 7.87
CA LEU A 173 0.97 -9.07 7.57
C LEU A 173 1.09 -10.53 8.04
N PHE A 174 2.32 -11.07 8.13
CA PHE A 174 2.55 -12.40 8.68
C PHE A 174 2.08 -12.56 10.15
N MET A 175 1.79 -11.45 10.85
CA MET A 175 1.20 -11.43 12.18
C MET A 175 -0.34 -11.46 12.19
N ARG A 176 -1.03 -11.43 11.03
CA ARG A 176 -2.52 -11.41 10.91
C ARG A 176 -3.24 -12.42 11.81
N HIS A 177 -2.70 -13.63 11.93
CA HIS A 177 -3.26 -14.72 12.73
C HIS A 177 -2.33 -15.17 13.87
N ARG A 178 -1.45 -14.27 14.32
CA ARG A 178 -0.60 -14.43 15.50
C ARG A 178 -0.98 -13.38 16.54
N THR A 179 -0.73 -13.73 17.80
CA THR A 179 -0.70 -12.78 18.91
C THR A 179 0.71 -12.20 19.04
N ASP A 180 0.84 -11.07 19.74
CA ASP A 180 2.16 -10.45 19.95
C ASP A 180 3.15 -11.40 20.66
N ASP A 181 2.67 -12.25 21.59
CA ASP A 181 3.50 -13.27 22.28
C ASP A 181 4.00 -14.38 21.34
N GLN A 182 3.42 -14.49 20.14
CA GLN A 182 3.85 -15.45 19.10
C GLN A 182 4.85 -14.85 18.10
N PHE A 183 5.31 -13.61 18.33
CA PHE A 183 6.44 -13.04 17.62
C PHE A 183 7.72 -13.75 18.06
N ASN A 184 8.16 -14.73 17.27
CA ASN A 184 9.24 -15.64 17.60
C ASN A 184 10.46 -15.46 16.67
N ARG A 185 11.42 -16.40 16.72
CA ARG A 185 12.64 -16.32 15.92
C ARG A 185 12.39 -16.27 14.41
N ALA A 186 11.35 -16.95 13.90
CA ALA A 186 11.01 -16.88 12.49
C ALA A 186 10.44 -15.51 12.10
N CYS A 187 9.67 -14.88 12.99
CA CYS A 187 9.20 -13.50 12.83
C CYS A 187 10.35 -12.50 12.81
N GLU A 188 11.35 -12.66 13.69
CA GLU A 188 12.58 -11.87 13.70
C GLU A 188 13.35 -11.99 12.38
N GLU A 189 13.51 -13.22 11.87
CA GLU A 189 14.20 -13.49 10.61
C GLU A 189 13.45 -12.90 9.41
N ALA A 190 12.12 -13.07 9.36
CA ALA A 190 11.27 -12.44 8.35
C ALA A 190 11.38 -10.90 8.40
N ALA A 191 11.32 -10.30 9.59
CA ALA A 191 11.49 -8.85 9.76
C ALA A 191 12.87 -8.38 9.26
N ASP A 192 13.94 -9.13 9.57
CA ASP A 192 15.28 -8.83 9.08
C ASP A 192 15.38 -8.90 7.56
N MET A 193 14.84 -9.96 6.95
CA MET A 193 14.81 -10.12 5.49
C MET A 193 14.09 -8.95 4.79
N LEU A 194 12.91 -8.59 5.29
CA LEU A 194 12.08 -7.54 4.71
C LEU A 194 12.72 -6.16 4.86
N CYS A 195 13.12 -5.81 6.09
CA CYS A 195 13.68 -4.50 6.40
C CYS A 195 15.04 -4.27 5.72
N GLN A 196 15.89 -5.30 5.71
CA GLN A 196 17.17 -5.24 5.00
C GLN A 196 16.96 -5.01 3.50
N CYS A 197 16.11 -5.82 2.86
CA CYS A 197 15.88 -5.69 1.43
C CYS A 197 15.23 -4.35 1.07
N ALA A 198 14.25 -3.89 1.86
CA ALA A 198 13.65 -2.57 1.66
C ALA A 198 14.70 -1.45 1.72
N LYS A 199 15.64 -1.53 2.67
CA LYS A 199 16.74 -0.56 2.79
C LYS A 199 17.69 -0.61 1.59
N GLU A 200 18.05 -1.81 1.13
CA GLU A 200 18.91 -2.02 -0.05
C GLU A 200 18.27 -1.50 -1.35
N GLN A 201 16.95 -1.58 -1.47
CA GLN A 201 16.19 -1.09 -2.62
C GLN A 201 15.75 0.39 -2.48
N HIS A 202 16.12 1.06 -1.39
CA HIS A 202 15.67 2.42 -1.07
C HIS A 202 14.15 2.59 -1.03
N MET A 203 13.45 1.56 -0.55
CA MET A 203 11.99 1.55 -0.43
C MET A 203 11.58 1.76 1.03
N PRO A 204 10.56 2.60 1.30
CA PRO A 204 9.97 2.67 2.62
C PRO A 204 9.16 1.40 2.93
N ILE A 205 8.84 1.23 4.20
CA ILE A 205 7.92 0.19 4.69
C ILE A 205 6.63 0.87 5.20
N GLU A 206 5.46 0.31 4.88
CA GLU A 206 4.18 0.94 5.22
C GLU A 206 3.78 0.66 6.67
N TYR A 207 3.51 1.73 7.42
CA TYR A 207 2.75 1.65 8.67
C TYR A 207 1.26 1.80 8.33
N ASN A 208 0.55 0.68 8.30
CA ASN A 208 -0.81 0.60 7.77
C ASN A 208 -1.87 1.06 8.79
N LEU A 209 -2.69 2.02 8.39
CA LEU A 209 -3.64 2.69 9.25
C LEU A 209 -5.01 1.99 9.34
N LEU A 210 -5.38 1.12 8.38
CA LEU A 210 -6.58 0.30 8.52
C LEU A 210 -6.44 -0.68 9.69
N GLY A 211 -5.24 -1.25 9.81
CA GLY A 211 -4.82 -2.06 10.96
C GLY A 211 -4.91 -1.29 12.27
N LEU A 212 -4.31 -0.09 12.31
CA LEU A 212 -4.33 0.77 13.49
C LEU A 212 -5.75 1.21 13.88
N ASN A 213 -6.60 1.58 12.91
CA ASN A 213 -7.99 1.94 13.20
C ASN A 213 -8.72 0.78 13.87
N SER A 214 -8.53 -0.44 13.36
CA SER A 214 -9.14 -1.64 13.94
C SER A 214 -8.70 -1.84 15.40
N GLN A 215 -7.42 -1.61 15.71
CA GLN A 215 -6.88 -1.64 17.08
C GLN A 215 -7.49 -0.58 17.99
N MET A 216 -7.65 0.64 17.49
CA MET A 216 -8.25 1.75 18.25
C MET A 216 -9.73 1.52 18.55
N GLU A 217 -10.40 0.69 17.75
CA GLU A 217 -11.79 0.25 17.96
C GLU A 217 -11.90 -1.01 18.86
N GLY A 218 -10.78 -1.55 19.33
CA GLY A 218 -10.74 -2.73 20.21
C GLY A 218 -10.74 -4.07 19.47
N HIS A 219 -10.50 -4.07 18.16
CA HIS A 219 -10.31 -5.27 17.33
C HIS A 219 -8.83 -5.43 16.98
N THR A 220 -8.44 -6.50 16.29
CA THR A 220 -7.08 -6.59 15.74
C THR A 220 -7.09 -7.16 14.34
N ARG A 221 -6.29 -6.54 13.47
CA ARG A 221 -5.93 -7.11 12.17
C ARG A 221 -4.64 -7.92 12.22
N GLY A 222 -3.90 -7.88 13.33
CA GLY A 222 -2.54 -8.43 13.42
C GLY A 222 -1.46 -7.54 12.80
N TYR A 223 -1.85 -6.43 12.17
CA TYR A 223 -0.98 -5.32 11.77
C TYR A 223 -1.66 -3.98 12.16
N PRO A 224 -0.90 -2.91 12.45
CA PRO A 224 0.54 -2.94 12.72
C PRO A 224 0.84 -3.70 14.02
N SER A 225 1.81 -4.61 14.03
CA SER A 225 2.20 -5.44 15.18
C SER A 225 3.29 -4.76 15.99
N ALA A 226 3.01 -4.44 17.26
CA ALA A 226 3.99 -3.81 18.15
C ALA A 226 5.36 -4.51 18.21
N PRO A 227 5.45 -5.84 18.41
CA PRO A 227 6.75 -6.52 18.45
C PRO A 227 7.52 -6.47 17.12
N PHE A 228 6.83 -6.49 15.96
CA PHE A 228 7.49 -6.28 14.67
C PHE A 228 8.15 -4.90 14.59
N TRP A 229 7.37 -3.85 14.88
CA TRP A 229 7.83 -2.47 14.77
C TRP A 229 8.89 -2.12 15.80
N GLU A 230 8.89 -2.72 16.99
CA GLU A 230 9.98 -2.55 17.96
C GLU A 230 11.27 -3.27 17.52
N TYR A 231 11.16 -4.50 17.02
CA TYR A 231 12.31 -5.28 16.56
C TYR A 231 12.98 -4.65 15.32
N ALA A 232 12.19 -4.16 14.38
CA ALA A 232 12.67 -3.63 13.11
C ALA A 232 13.41 -2.27 13.23
N ARG A 233 13.36 -1.58 14.37
CA ARG A 233 13.95 -0.24 14.56
C ARG A 233 15.43 -0.16 14.20
N LYS A 234 16.17 -1.24 14.45
CA LYS A 234 17.61 -1.36 14.18
C LYS A 234 17.98 -1.16 12.69
N TRP A 235 17.02 -1.32 11.77
CA TRP A 235 17.25 -1.16 10.34
C TRP A 235 17.10 0.28 9.85
N HIS A 236 16.49 1.16 10.66
CA HIS A 236 16.27 2.57 10.32
C HIS A 236 15.64 2.75 8.93
N ASN A 237 14.65 1.91 8.58
CA ASN A 237 13.89 2.09 7.35
C ASN A 237 13.14 3.42 7.36
N ASP A 238 12.97 4.00 6.18
CA ASP A 238 11.97 5.05 6.00
C ASP A 238 10.59 4.41 6.12
N VAL A 239 9.65 5.13 6.72
CA VAL A 239 8.29 4.65 6.95
C VAL A 239 7.30 5.58 6.26
N ILE A 240 6.35 4.99 5.54
CA ILE A 240 5.24 5.70 4.92
C ILE A 240 3.92 5.31 5.61
N LEU A 241 2.98 6.23 5.76
CA LEU A 241 1.63 5.87 6.21
C LEU A 241 0.79 5.49 5.00
N GLY A 242 0.08 4.35 5.09
CA GLY A 242 -0.92 3.94 4.13
C GLY A 242 -2.28 3.82 4.80
N VAL A 243 -3.31 4.43 4.23
CA VAL A 243 -4.66 4.38 4.81
C VAL A 243 -5.29 3.01 4.60
N ASP A 244 -4.99 2.36 3.47
CA ASP A 244 -5.60 1.09 3.07
C ASP A 244 -7.14 1.23 3.04
N ALA A 245 -7.57 2.30 2.36
CA ALA A 245 -8.93 2.78 2.38
C ALA A 245 -9.85 1.88 1.54
N HIS A 246 -10.75 1.16 2.21
CA HIS A 246 -11.84 0.37 1.63
C HIS A 246 -13.23 1.03 1.79
N ASP A 247 -13.27 2.18 2.44
CA ASP A 247 -14.43 3.06 2.56
C ASP A 247 -13.90 4.52 2.52
N PRO A 248 -14.54 5.45 1.78
CA PRO A 248 -14.15 6.86 1.78
C PRO A 248 -14.01 7.47 3.18
N GLU A 249 -14.81 7.04 4.17
CA GLU A 249 -14.73 7.54 5.54
C GLU A 249 -13.40 7.18 6.24
N HIS A 250 -12.68 6.14 5.78
CA HIS A 250 -11.35 5.82 6.31
C HIS A 250 -10.36 6.97 6.07
N LEU A 251 -10.44 7.68 4.94
CA LEU A 251 -9.58 8.82 4.62
C LEU A 251 -9.84 10.02 5.54
N LYS A 252 -11.08 10.16 6.03
CA LYS A 252 -11.52 11.26 6.90
C LYS A 252 -11.15 11.06 8.36
N ASN A 253 -10.57 9.92 8.72
CA ASN A 253 -10.19 9.63 10.10
C ASN A 253 -8.87 10.31 10.50
N HIS A 254 -8.94 11.62 10.79
CA HIS A 254 -7.80 12.42 11.24
C HIS A 254 -7.16 11.90 12.53
N ARG A 255 -7.94 11.27 13.40
CA ARG A 255 -7.45 10.73 14.67
C ARG A 255 -6.50 9.56 14.45
N VAL A 256 -6.84 8.64 13.55
CA VAL A 256 -5.98 7.51 13.19
C VAL A 256 -4.74 7.99 12.45
N TRP A 257 -4.88 8.97 11.55
CA TRP A 257 -3.73 9.58 10.87
C TRP A 257 -2.73 10.16 11.87
N GLN A 258 -3.20 10.96 12.83
CA GLN A 258 -2.34 11.54 13.86
C GLN A 258 -1.71 10.46 14.75
N ALA A 259 -2.48 9.45 15.15
CA ALA A 259 -1.96 8.32 15.93
C ALA A 259 -0.86 7.56 15.17
N GLY A 260 -1.00 7.38 13.84
CA GLY A 260 0.04 6.81 12.99
C GLY A 260 1.34 7.63 13.02
N ILE A 261 1.23 8.95 12.86
CA ILE A 261 2.38 9.87 12.97
C ILE A 261 3.05 9.73 14.34
N ASP A 262 2.26 9.77 15.42
CA ASP A 262 2.77 9.75 16.78
C ASP A 262 3.45 8.41 17.10
N ASN A 263 2.88 7.28 16.68
CA ASN A 263 3.45 5.95 16.88
C ASN A 263 4.78 5.78 16.13
N VAL A 264 4.81 6.12 14.84
CA VAL A 264 6.03 6.02 14.01
C VAL A 264 7.16 6.89 14.60
N ARG A 265 6.84 8.11 15.06
CA ARG A 265 7.81 9.01 15.70
C ARG A 265 8.27 8.51 17.07
N ALA A 266 7.37 7.96 17.89
CA ALA A 266 7.71 7.41 19.20
C ALA A 266 8.68 6.23 19.09
N LEU A 267 8.54 5.41 18.05
CA LEU A 267 9.46 4.33 17.70
C LEU A 267 10.79 4.84 17.12
N GLY A 268 10.89 6.12 16.76
CA GLY A 268 12.11 6.74 16.24
C GLY A 268 12.37 6.46 14.75
N TYR A 269 11.35 6.08 13.99
CA TYR A 269 11.45 5.94 12.54
C TYR A 269 11.44 7.29 11.84
N HIS A 270 12.06 7.34 10.66
CA HIS A 270 11.96 8.48 9.76
C HIS A 270 10.69 8.36 8.92
N LEU A 271 9.73 9.26 9.16
CA LEU A 271 8.45 9.28 8.47
C LEU A 271 8.53 10.11 7.18
N VAL A 272 8.22 9.50 6.04
CA VAL A 272 8.28 10.12 4.69
C VAL A 272 6.90 10.50 4.16
N ASN A 273 6.29 11.54 4.74
CA ASN A 273 4.95 12.00 4.35
C ASN A 273 4.89 12.75 3.00
N ASP A 274 6.05 13.10 2.46
CA ASP A 274 6.25 13.78 1.18
C ASP A 274 6.87 12.84 0.12
N TYR A 275 6.77 11.52 0.32
CA TYR A 275 7.33 10.53 -0.60
C TYR A 275 6.76 10.69 -2.01
N ILE A 276 7.65 10.65 -3.01
CA ILE A 276 7.34 10.74 -4.43
C ILE A 276 8.16 9.67 -5.15
N PHE A 277 7.52 8.95 -6.06
CA PHE A 277 8.13 7.98 -6.97
C PHE A 277 7.77 8.31 -8.43
#